data_AF-T0WSY5-F1
#
_entry.id   AF-T0WSY5-F1
#
_cell.length_a   1.000
_cell.length_b   1.000
_cell.length_c   1.000
_cell.angle_alpha   90.00
_cell.angle_beta   90.00
_cell.angle_gamma   90.00
#
_symmetry.space_group_name_H-M   'P 1'
#
loop_
_entity.id
_entity.type
_entity.pdbx_description
1 polymer ?
#
loop_
_entity_poly.entity_id
_entity_poly.type
_entity_poly.pdbx_seq_one_letter_code
_entity_poly.pdbx_strand_id
1 'polypeptide(L)'
;MRELIHLYYNNRILTASQSYSFRESSVVSTNKGSTLYFGSRQSSLFSVFYEKDWEQAQARGVSVDEIHQTDGFKNRFEIVLRKEKSDSFINEYLSDKNFDVSLVAVGIINQKLTVLEAKEDKLHKVWYDLMTSSLGYAFVTDPQEVDFERKFNWFKSIAPSLKMLSEADGERTREILETATMKDHH
;
A
#
# COMPACT_ATOMS: atom_id res chain seq x y z
N MET A 1 14.37 3.93 -1.80
CA MET A 1 13.45 4.00 -2.96
C MET A 1 14.15 4.21 -4.31
N ARG A 2 14.97 5.25 -4.50
CA ARG A 2 15.64 5.53 -5.79
C ARG A 2 16.36 4.32 -6.43
N GLU A 3 17.09 3.54 -5.64
CA GLU A 3 17.76 2.33 -6.11
C GLU A 3 16.77 1.26 -6.59
N LEU A 4 15.69 0.99 -5.84
CA LEU A 4 14.64 0.05 -6.27
C LEU A 4 13.97 0.49 -7.58
N ILE A 5 13.76 1.79 -7.79
CA ILE A 5 13.23 2.33 -9.06
C ILE A 5 14.20 2.06 -10.20
N HIS A 6 15.50 2.30 -9.97
CA HIS A 6 16.52 2.00 -10.95
C HIS A 6 16.54 0.50 -11.29
N LEU A 7 16.51 -0.38 -10.29
CA LEU A 7 16.45 -1.84 -10.49
C LEU A 7 15.17 -2.25 -11.25
N TYR A 8 14.03 -1.64 -10.94
CA TYR A 8 12.78 -1.85 -11.65
C TYR A 8 12.90 -1.56 -13.15
N TYR A 9 13.34 -0.35 -13.52
CA TYR A 9 13.46 0.05 -14.93
C TYR A 9 14.50 -0.76 -15.70
N ASN A 10 15.46 -1.38 -15.01
CA ASN A 10 16.45 -2.26 -15.60
C ASN A 10 16.04 -3.75 -15.59
N ASN A 11 14.76 -4.06 -15.33
CA ASN A 11 14.24 -5.43 -15.26
C ASN A 11 14.99 -6.33 -14.24
N ARG A 12 15.47 -5.73 -13.15
CA ARG A 12 16.19 -6.43 -12.06
C ARG A 12 15.27 -6.76 -10.88
N ILE A 13 13.99 -6.41 -10.96
CA ILE A 13 12.96 -6.87 -10.02
C ILE A 13 12.05 -7.83 -10.77
N LEU A 14 12.13 -9.11 -10.43
CA LEU A 14 11.30 -10.15 -11.03
C LEU A 14 10.08 -10.40 -10.16
N THR A 15 8.90 -10.41 -10.76
CA THR A 15 7.65 -10.72 -10.07
C THR A 15 7.25 -12.18 -10.34
N ALA A 16 6.78 -12.90 -9.33
CA ALA A 16 6.34 -14.29 -9.50
C ALA A 16 5.26 -14.43 -10.59
N SER A 17 5.56 -15.21 -11.63
CA SER A 17 4.80 -15.30 -12.88
C SER A 17 3.38 -15.88 -12.75
N GLN A 18 3.08 -16.55 -11.62
CA GLN A 18 1.83 -17.28 -11.38
C GLN A 18 0.72 -16.46 -10.70
N SER A 19 1.00 -15.27 -10.16
CA SER A 19 -0.05 -14.35 -9.71
C SER A 19 -0.36 -13.35 -10.82
N TYR A 20 -1.44 -13.57 -11.57
CA TYR A 20 -1.89 -12.70 -12.67
C TYR A 20 -1.92 -11.22 -12.26
N SER A 21 -2.31 -10.92 -11.02
CA SER A 21 -2.35 -9.55 -10.49
C SER A 21 -0.97 -8.89 -10.34
N PHE A 22 0.11 -9.62 -10.05
CA PHE A 22 1.45 -9.08 -9.79
C PHE A 22 2.27 -8.80 -11.05
N ARG A 23 1.72 -9.14 -12.24
CA ARG A 23 2.27 -8.69 -13.53
C ARG A 23 2.06 -7.21 -13.76
N GLU A 24 1.00 -6.65 -13.17
CA GLU A 24 0.79 -5.20 -13.11
C GLU A 24 1.72 -4.63 -12.03
N SER A 25 2.87 -4.16 -12.48
CA SER A 25 3.76 -3.33 -11.68
C SER A 25 3.88 -1.97 -12.35
N SER A 26 3.98 -0.92 -11.55
CA SER A 26 4.11 0.43 -12.08
C SER A 26 4.90 1.32 -11.13
N VAL A 27 5.65 2.24 -11.72
CA VAL A 27 6.28 3.35 -11.01
C VAL A 27 5.46 4.59 -11.30
N VAL A 28 5.00 5.26 -10.25
CA VAL A 28 4.44 6.61 -10.33
C VAL A 28 5.45 7.55 -9.70
N SER A 29 6.11 8.33 -10.53
CA SER A 29 7.03 9.38 -10.10
C SER A 29 6.41 10.74 -10.38
N THR A 30 6.36 11.57 -9.35
CA THR A 30 6.02 12.99 -9.49
C THR A 30 7.30 13.82 -9.36
N ASN A 31 7.25 15.13 -9.65
CA ASN A 31 8.39 16.03 -9.41
C ASN A 31 8.84 16.09 -7.93
N LYS A 32 8.14 15.40 -7.05
CA LYS A 32 8.20 15.61 -5.62
C LYS A 32 8.42 14.27 -4.86
N GLY A 33 7.95 13.12 -5.34
CA GLY A 33 8.24 11.80 -4.76
C GLY A 33 7.82 10.62 -5.65
N SER A 34 8.29 9.41 -5.31
CA SER A 34 8.06 8.19 -6.10
C SER A 34 7.41 7.04 -5.32
N THR A 35 6.51 6.33 -6.02
CA THR A 35 5.80 5.15 -5.53
C THR A 35 5.90 3.99 -6.51
N LEU A 36 6.15 2.79 -6.00
CA LEU A 36 6.16 1.52 -6.73
C LEU A 36 4.97 0.69 -6.29
N TYR A 37 4.18 0.27 -7.28
CA TYR A 37 3.10 -0.69 -7.09
C TYR A 37 3.55 -2.04 -7.65
N PHE A 38 3.31 -3.10 -6.88
CA PHE A 38 3.40 -4.47 -7.36
C PHE A 38 2.08 -5.16 -7.07
N GLY A 39 1.38 -5.64 -8.10
CA GLY A 39 0.02 -6.12 -7.93
C GLY A 39 -1.02 -5.08 -8.34
N SER A 40 -2.12 -5.56 -8.91
CA SER A 40 -3.31 -4.73 -9.13
C SER A 40 -3.92 -4.28 -7.80
N ARG A 41 -4.25 -2.99 -7.68
CA ARG A 41 -4.96 -2.41 -6.53
C ARG A 41 -6.36 -2.99 -6.32
N GLN A 42 -6.92 -3.73 -7.28
CA GLN A 42 -8.21 -4.41 -7.15
C GLN A 42 -8.09 -5.85 -6.63
N SER A 43 -6.87 -6.39 -6.59
CA SER A 43 -6.62 -7.77 -6.19
C SER A 43 -6.66 -7.97 -4.67
N SER A 44 -6.68 -9.23 -4.23
CA SER A 44 -6.63 -9.60 -2.81
C SER A 44 -5.25 -9.46 -2.17
N LEU A 45 -4.20 -9.21 -2.97
CA LEU A 45 -2.83 -8.97 -2.50
C LEU A 45 -2.10 -8.03 -3.47
N PHE A 46 -1.65 -6.88 -2.95
CA PHE A 46 -0.72 -6.00 -3.64
C PHE A 46 0.23 -5.34 -2.65
N SER A 47 1.33 -4.79 -3.16
CA SER A 47 2.34 -4.10 -2.37
C SER A 47 2.57 -2.68 -2.88
N VAL A 48 2.83 -1.75 -1.97
CA VAL A 48 3.08 -0.33 -2.27
C VAL A 48 4.33 0.12 -1.55
N PHE A 49 5.37 0.47 -2.31
CA PHE A 49 6.64 0.93 -1.76
C PHE A 49 6.83 2.41 -2.11
N TYR A 50 7.04 3.28 -1.15
CA TYR A 50 7.09 4.73 -1.38
C TYR A 50 7.92 5.49 -0.36
N GLU A 51 8.19 6.75 -0.69
CA GLU A 51 8.87 7.74 0.16
C GLU A 51 7.89 8.31 1.18
N LYS A 52 7.88 7.74 2.39
CA LYS A 52 6.93 8.06 3.47
C LYS A 52 7.20 9.42 4.10
N ASP A 53 8.48 9.76 4.21
CA ASP A 53 8.93 11.08 4.64
C ASP A 53 8.28 12.18 3.79
N TRP A 54 8.31 12.00 2.48
CA TRP A 54 7.74 12.93 1.54
C TRP A 54 6.21 12.93 1.55
N GLU A 55 5.57 11.75 1.64
CA GLU A 55 4.11 11.66 1.78
C GLU A 55 3.61 12.47 2.98
N GLN A 56 4.29 12.34 4.13
CA GLN A 56 3.95 13.06 5.35
C GLN A 56 4.29 14.54 5.27
N ALA A 57 5.42 14.90 4.64
CA ALA A 57 5.79 16.30 4.43
C ALA A 57 4.73 17.04 3.60
N GLN A 58 4.21 16.41 2.55
CA GLN A 58 3.10 16.96 1.77
C GLN A 58 1.81 17.06 2.58
N ALA A 59 1.44 16.00 3.30
CA ALA A 59 0.19 15.97 4.06
C ALA A 59 0.16 17.05 5.16
N ARG A 60 1.32 17.30 5.80
CA ARG A 60 1.46 18.27 6.90
C ARG A 60 1.87 19.67 6.42
N GLY A 61 2.27 19.83 5.15
CA GLY A 61 2.76 21.11 4.61
C GLY A 61 4.11 21.54 5.16
N VAL A 62 4.97 20.58 5.53
CA VAL A 62 6.29 20.80 6.15
C VAL A 62 7.42 20.30 5.25
N SER A 63 8.68 20.50 5.65
CA SER A 63 9.83 19.99 4.90
C SER A 63 10.08 18.50 5.15
N VAL A 64 10.75 17.83 4.20
CA VAL A 64 11.20 16.43 4.39
C VAL A 64 12.19 16.33 5.55
N ASP A 65 13.09 17.31 5.70
CA ASP A 65 14.06 17.36 6.79
C ASP A 65 13.37 17.45 8.16
N GLU A 66 12.24 18.16 8.24
CA GLU A 66 11.42 18.22 9.45
C GLU A 66 10.84 16.84 9.79
N ILE A 67 10.26 16.13 8.80
CA ILE A 67 9.75 14.76 9.02
C ILE A 67 10.87 13.79 9.44
N HIS A 68 12.07 13.92 8.88
CA HIS A 68 13.22 13.11 9.31
C HIS A 68 13.59 13.37 10.77
N GLN A 69 13.49 14.62 11.23
CA GLN A 69 13.79 15.00 12.61
C GLN A 69 12.69 14.59 13.60
N THR A 70 11.41 14.72 13.21
CA THR A 70 10.27 14.49 14.11
C THR A 70 9.84 13.02 14.16
N ASP A 71 9.75 12.35 13.01
CA ASP A 71 9.18 11.01 12.90
C ASP A 71 10.25 9.95 12.56
N GLY A 72 11.41 10.37 12.02
CA GLY A 72 12.44 9.44 11.55
C GLY A 72 12.02 8.62 10.32
N PHE A 73 10.92 9.00 9.65
CA PHE A 73 10.43 8.29 8.48
C PHE A 73 11.38 8.48 7.28
N LYS A 74 11.39 7.48 6.40
CA LYS A 74 12.08 7.56 5.11
C LYS A 74 11.28 6.86 4.03
N ASN A 75 11.31 5.53 4.01
CA ASN A 75 10.53 4.74 3.07
C ASN A 75 9.50 3.91 3.86
N ARG A 76 8.37 3.58 3.23
CA ARG A 76 7.45 2.57 3.73
C ARG A 76 7.22 1.50 2.68
N PHE A 77 7.19 0.24 3.14
CA PHE A 77 6.90 -0.93 2.34
C PHE A 77 5.59 -1.55 2.84
N GLU A 78 4.51 -1.36 2.11
CA GLU A 78 3.19 -1.85 2.51
C GLU A 78 2.84 -3.14 1.77
N ILE A 79 2.24 -4.08 2.50
CA ILE A 79 1.56 -5.26 1.96
C ILE A 79 0.10 -5.10 2.31
N VAL A 80 -0.75 -5.16 1.30
CA VAL A 80 -2.20 -5.04 1.48
C VAL A 80 -2.85 -6.37 1.17
N LEU A 81 -3.47 -6.96 2.18
CA LEU A 81 -4.30 -8.16 2.07
C LEU A 81 -5.78 -7.75 2.07
N ARG A 82 -6.59 -8.45 1.29
CA ARG A 82 -8.05 -8.23 1.25
C ARG A 82 -8.81 -9.53 1.08
N LYS A 83 -10.09 -9.49 1.44
CA LYS A 83 -11.03 -10.61 1.30
C LYS A 83 -10.46 -11.86 1.99
N GLU A 84 -10.50 -13.00 1.32
CA GLU A 84 -10.12 -14.31 1.85
C GLU A 84 -8.67 -14.33 2.35
N LYS A 85 -7.77 -13.53 1.77
CA LYS A 85 -6.37 -13.43 2.24
C LYS A 85 -6.23 -12.66 3.55
N SER A 86 -7.06 -11.65 3.75
CA SER A 86 -7.10 -10.92 5.02
C SER A 86 -7.72 -11.80 6.10
N ASP A 87 -8.82 -12.48 5.79
CA ASP A 87 -9.51 -13.37 6.72
C ASP A 87 -8.58 -14.51 7.16
N SER A 88 -7.87 -15.13 6.21
CA SER A 88 -6.89 -16.18 6.51
C SER A 88 -5.76 -15.66 7.39
N PHE A 89 -5.22 -14.47 7.10
CA PHE A 89 -4.13 -13.89 7.89
C PHE A 89 -4.57 -13.59 9.33
N ILE A 90 -5.75 -13.00 9.53
CA ILE A 90 -6.28 -12.72 10.86
C ILE A 90 -6.59 -14.00 11.62
N ASN A 91 -7.17 -15.01 10.97
CA ASN A 91 -7.43 -16.30 11.60
C ASN A 91 -6.14 -16.96 12.08
N GLU A 92 -5.07 -16.92 11.29
CA GLU A 92 -3.75 -17.45 11.66
C GLU A 92 -3.14 -16.65 12.81
N TYR A 93 -3.17 -15.31 12.72
CA TYR A 93 -2.70 -14.40 13.77
C TYR A 93 -3.40 -14.64 15.12
N LEU A 94 -4.71 -14.88 15.12
CA LEU A 94 -5.47 -15.15 16.35
C LEU A 94 -5.27 -16.57 16.88
N SER A 95 -4.95 -17.53 16.01
CA SER A 95 -4.84 -18.95 16.38
C SER A 95 -3.44 -19.34 16.85
N ASP A 96 -2.39 -18.69 16.33
CA ASP A 96 -1.00 -18.99 16.68
C ASP A 96 -0.41 -17.95 17.63
N LYS A 97 -0.07 -18.38 18.85
CA LYS A 97 0.56 -17.52 19.87
C LYS A 97 1.98 -17.08 19.52
N ASN A 98 2.61 -17.74 18.55
CA ASN A 98 3.96 -17.43 18.07
C ASN A 98 3.92 -16.73 16.71
N PHE A 99 2.76 -16.23 16.27
CA PHE A 99 2.63 -15.57 14.98
C PHE A 99 3.49 -14.31 14.91
N ASP A 100 4.51 -14.33 14.04
CA ASP A 100 5.35 -13.17 13.76
C ASP A 100 4.90 -12.51 12.45
N VAL A 101 4.17 -11.41 12.59
CA VAL A 101 3.69 -10.59 11.46
C VAL A 101 4.83 -10.16 10.55
N SER A 102 5.99 -9.83 11.12
CA SER A 102 7.16 -9.37 10.37
C SER A 102 7.69 -10.47 9.47
N LEU A 103 7.84 -11.67 10.03
CA LEU A 103 8.32 -12.84 9.28
C LEU A 103 7.36 -13.21 8.15
N VAL A 104 6.05 -13.20 8.41
CA VAL A 104 5.03 -13.48 7.39
C VAL A 104 5.05 -12.42 6.29
N ALA A 105 5.13 -11.14 6.65
CA ALA A 105 5.19 -10.04 5.68
C ALA A 105 6.43 -10.14 4.77
N VAL A 106 7.61 -10.36 5.36
CA VAL A 106 8.87 -10.59 4.62
C VAL A 106 8.74 -11.81 3.72
N GLY A 107 8.15 -12.90 4.22
CA GLY A 107 7.88 -14.12 3.46
C GLY A 107 7.01 -13.86 2.23
N ILE A 108 5.92 -13.09 2.37
CA ILE A 108 5.06 -12.69 1.26
C ILE A 108 5.86 -11.90 0.23
N ILE A 109 6.64 -10.90 0.65
CA ILE A 109 7.43 -10.09 -0.28
C ILE A 109 8.45 -10.95 -1.03
N ASN A 110 9.23 -11.78 -0.33
CA ASN A 110 10.26 -12.61 -0.95
C ASN A 110 9.68 -13.73 -1.83
N GLN A 111 8.43 -14.18 -1.57
CA GLN A 111 7.74 -15.11 -2.47
C GLN A 111 7.28 -14.42 -3.77
N LYS A 112 6.93 -13.13 -3.72
CA LYS A 112 6.39 -12.40 -4.86
C LYS A 112 7.43 -11.64 -5.66
N LEU A 113 8.51 -11.20 -5.02
CA LEU A 113 9.55 -10.34 -5.59
C LEU A 113 10.93 -10.98 -5.43
N THR A 114 11.62 -11.14 -6.54
CA THR A 114 13.06 -11.45 -6.56
C THR A 114 13.81 -10.21 -7.02
N VAL A 115 14.63 -9.63 -6.15
CA VAL A 115 15.41 -8.42 -6.45
C VAL A 115 16.85 -8.83 -6.74
N LEU A 116 17.33 -8.49 -7.94
CA LEU A 116 18.66 -8.83 -8.41
C LEU A 116 19.60 -7.61 -8.38
N GLU A 117 20.90 -7.88 -8.33
CA GLU A 117 21.94 -6.88 -8.52
C GLU A 117 21.83 -6.23 -9.89
N ALA A 118 22.24 -4.96 -9.99
CA ALA A 118 22.10 -4.16 -11.21
C ALA A 118 22.90 -4.73 -12.41
N LYS A 119 24.04 -5.38 -12.13
CA LYS A 119 25.01 -5.83 -13.14
C LYS A 119 25.22 -7.34 -13.19
N GLU A 120 24.64 -8.09 -12.25
CA GLU A 120 24.86 -9.53 -12.11
C GLU A 120 23.56 -10.24 -11.77
N ASP A 121 23.36 -11.46 -12.27
CA ASP A 121 22.21 -12.32 -11.93
C ASP A 121 22.38 -12.98 -10.55
N LYS A 122 22.58 -12.13 -9.55
CA LYS A 122 22.67 -12.49 -8.13
C LYS A 122 21.64 -11.72 -7.33
N LEU A 123 21.23 -12.26 -6.19
CA LEU A 123 20.30 -11.59 -5.27
C LEU A 123 20.91 -10.29 -4.74
N HIS A 124 20.11 -9.22 -4.71
CA HIS A 124 20.55 -7.90 -4.29
C HIS A 124 20.83 -7.85 -2.78
N LYS A 125 22.11 -7.80 -2.40
CA LYS A 125 22.53 -8.05 -1.01
C LYS A 125 21.86 -7.09 -0.02
N VAL A 126 21.91 -5.78 -0.30
CA VAL A 126 21.34 -4.74 0.58
C VAL A 126 19.83 -4.89 0.76
N TRP A 127 19.13 -5.37 -0.28
CA TRP A 127 17.69 -5.59 -0.20
C TRP A 127 17.37 -6.75 0.72
N TYR A 128 18.03 -7.89 0.53
CA TYR A 128 17.77 -9.07 1.36
C TYR A 128 18.27 -8.89 2.80
N ASP A 129 19.39 -8.18 3.00
CA ASP A 129 19.84 -7.78 4.34
C ASP A 129 18.78 -6.92 5.03
N LEU A 130 18.19 -5.92 4.34
CA LEU A 130 17.11 -5.10 4.89
C LEU A 130 15.89 -5.94 5.27
N MET A 131 15.41 -6.77 4.35
CA MET A 131 14.19 -7.57 4.52
C MET A 131 14.36 -8.68 5.58
N THR A 132 15.58 -9.15 5.86
CA THR A 132 15.85 -10.20 6.86
C THR A 132 16.39 -9.66 8.18
N SER A 133 16.77 -8.38 8.24
CA SER A 133 17.20 -7.75 9.47
C SER A 133 16.04 -7.57 10.45
N SER A 134 16.29 -7.81 11.74
CA SER A 134 15.43 -7.36 12.85
C SER A 134 15.34 -5.82 12.96
N LEU A 135 16.12 -5.11 12.13
CA LEU A 135 16.23 -3.65 12.02
C LEU A 135 15.31 -3.06 10.93
N GLY A 136 14.37 -3.81 10.36
CA GLY A 136 13.30 -3.26 9.51
C GLY A 136 12.28 -2.44 10.33
N TYR A 137 12.74 -1.34 10.93
CA TYR A 137 12.10 -0.41 11.87
C TYR A 137 10.56 -0.48 11.93
N ALA A 138 10.06 -1.26 12.89
CA ALA A 138 8.67 -1.42 13.32
C ALA A 138 7.64 -1.72 12.21
N PHE A 139 7.28 -3.01 12.05
CA PHE A 139 6.01 -3.37 11.42
C PHE A 139 4.88 -2.77 12.25
N VAL A 140 4.27 -1.70 11.73
CA VAL A 140 3.08 -1.10 12.33
C VAL A 140 1.88 -1.89 11.83
N THR A 141 1.24 -2.61 12.74
CA THR A 141 -0.01 -3.34 12.51
C THR A 141 -1.22 -2.58 13.03
N ASP A 142 -1.02 -1.35 13.52
CA ASP A 142 -2.10 -0.55 14.08
C ASP A 142 -3.20 -0.35 13.05
N PRO A 143 -4.46 -0.65 13.41
CA PRO A 143 -5.59 -0.38 12.53
C PRO A 143 -5.60 1.11 12.20
N GLN A 144 -5.67 1.43 10.91
CA GLN A 144 -5.86 2.81 10.49
C GLN A 144 -7.30 3.21 10.85
N GLU A 145 -7.46 4.24 11.67
CA GLU A 145 -8.78 4.80 11.94
C GLU A 145 -9.46 5.23 10.64
N VAL A 146 -10.79 5.11 10.62
CA VAL A 146 -11.59 5.57 9.49
C VAL A 146 -11.48 7.10 9.41
N ASP A 147 -10.68 7.57 8.46
CA ASP A 147 -10.56 9.00 8.15
C ASP A 147 -11.86 9.51 7.49
N PHE A 148 -12.74 10.08 8.33
CA PHE A 148 -13.99 10.69 7.87
C PHE A 148 -13.74 11.88 6.95
N GLU A 149 -12.67 12.66 7.15
CA GLU A 149 -12.38 13.81 6.29
C GLU A 149 -12.02 13.35 4.88
N ARG A 150 -11.28 12.24 4.74
CA ARG A 150 -11.05 11.59 3.44
C ARG A 150 -12.36 11.12 2.79
N LYS A 151 -13.29 10.54 3.56
CA LYS A 151 -14.62 10.17 3.07
C LYS A 151 -15.41 11.40 2.61
N PHE A 152 -15.38 12.50 3.36
CA PHE A 152 -16.02 13.76 2.97
C PHE A 152 -15.39 14.36 1.71
N ASN A 153 -14.06 14.31 1.55
CA ASN A 153 -13.39 14.81 0.37
C ASN A 153 -13.69 13.97 -0.88
N TRP A 154 -13.81 12.65 -0.74
CA TRP A 154 -14.37 11.81 -1.79
C TRP A 154 -15.84 12.15 -2.09
N PHE A 155 -16.67 12.37 -1.07
CA PHE A 155 -18.06 12.76 -1.27
C PHE A 155 -18.17 14.10 -2.03
N LYS A 156 -17.34 15.09 -1.69
CA LYS A 156 -17.25 16.38 -2.40
C LYS A 156 -16.92 16.18 -3.88
N SER A 157 -16.08 15.21 -4.24
CA SER A 157 -15.72 14.97 -5.64
C SER A 157 -16.84 14.36 -6.48
N ILE A 158 -17.77 13.63 -5.84
CA ILE A 158 -18.97 13.07 -6.50
C ILE A 158 -20.23 13.94 -6.34
N ALA A 159 -20.18 14.96 -5.48
CA ALA A 159 -21.32 15.85 -5.19
C ALA A 159 -21.94 16.52 -6.44
N PRO A 160 -21.17 16.94 -7.47
CA PRO A 160 -21.77 17.49 -8.69
C PRO A 160 -22.69 16.49 -9.41
N SER A 161 -22.26 15.23 -9.52
CA SER A 161 -23.07 14.16 -10.14
C SER A 161 -24.30 13.85 -9.30
N LEU A 162 -24.16 13.84 -7.97
CA LEU A 162 -25.28 13.62 -7.06
C LEU A 162 -26.33 14.75 -7.16
N LYS A 163 -25.89 16.00 -7.31
CA LYS A 163 -26.78 17.15 -7.54
C LYS A 163 -27.56 16.99 -8.84
N MET A 164 -26.87 16.63 -9.93
CA MET A 164 -27.51 16.39 -11.22
C MET A 164 -28.57 15.28 -11.15
N LEU A 165 -28.28 14.17 -10.46
CA LEU A 165 -29.23 13.08 -10.25
C LEU A 165 -30.44 13.52 -9.41
N SER A 166 -30.21 14.29 -8.34
CA SER A 166 -31.28 14.81 -7.50
C SER A 166 -32.20 15.80 -8.22
N GLU A 167 -31.67 16.58 -9.17
CA GLU A 167 -32.46 17.49 -10.01
C GLU A 167 -33.28 16.72 -11.07
N ALA A 168 -32.75 15.59 -11.56
CA ALA A 168 -33.44 14.74 -12.52
C ALA A 168 -34.53 13.86 -11.87
N ASP A 169 -34.22 13.26 -10.72
CA ASP A 169 -35.10 12.34 -9.99
C ASP A 169 -34.70 12.30 -8.50
N GLY A 170 -35.22 13.25 -7.74
CA GLY A 170 -34.91 13.41 -6.32
C GLY A 170 -35.37 12.25 -5.44
N GLU A 171 -36.51 11.63 -5.77
CA GLU A 171 -37.10 10.55 -4.98
C GLU A 171 -36.28 9.27 -5.12
N ARG A 172 -35.93 8.90 -6.36
CA ARG A 172 -35.04 7.76 -6.62
C ARG A 172 -33.62 7.97 -6.07
N THR A 173 -33.10 9.19 -6.16
CA THR A 173 -31.78 9.52 -5.60
C THR A 173 -31.79 9.37 -4.07
N ARG A 174 -32.87 9.77 -3.42
CA ARG A 174 -33.05 9.62 -1.97
C ARG A 174 -33.20 8.16 -1.55
N GLU A 175 -33.98 7.37 -2.27
CA GLU A 175 -34.15 5.93 -2.03
C GLU A 175 -32.79 5.21 -2.07
N ILE A 176 -31.93 5.52 -3.03
CA ILE A 176 -30.58 4.92 -3.13
C ILE A 176 -29.73 5.26 -1.89
N LEU A 177 -29.81 6.51 -1.40
CA LEU A 177 -29.06 6.92 -0.20
C LEU A 177 -29.61 6.26 1.07
N GLU A 178 -30.92 6.09 1.18
CA GLU A 178 -31.59 5.47 2.34
C GLU A 178 -31.41 3.94 2.38
N THR A 179 -31.32 3.30 1.21
CA THR A 179 -31.11 1.85 1.08
C THR A 179 -29.63 1.44 1.05
N ALA A 180 -28.71 2.40 0.93
CA ALA A 180 -27.28 2.13 1.00
C ALA A 180 -26.90 1.56 2.37
N THR A 181 -26.41 0.32 2.39
CA THR A 181 -25.93 -0.31 3.62
C THR A 181 -24.48 0.06 3.88
N MET A 182 -24.15 0.33 5.15
CA MET A 182 -22.76 0.36 5.55
C MET A 182 -22.22 -1.06 5.43
N LYS A 183 -21.12 -1.24 4.69
CA LYS A 183 -20.32 -2.45 4.85
C LYS A 183 -19.63 -2.34 6.20
N ASP A 184 -19.81 -3.34 7.05
CA ASP A 184 -19.13 -3.39 8.34
C ASP A 184 -17.63 -3.24 8.11
N HIS A 185 -17.10 -2.11 8.59
CA HIS A 185 -15.67 -1.88 8.69
C HIS A 185 -15.27 -2.42 10.06
N HIS A 186 -14.95 -3.72 10.12
CA HIS A 186 -14.25 -4.33 11.25
C HIS A 186 -12.75 -4.02 11.18
#